data_AF-A0A2W6XE22-F1
#
_entry.id   AF-A0A2W6XE22-F1
#
_cell.length_a   1.000
_cell.length_b   1.000
_cell.length_c   1.000
_cell.angle_alpha   90.00
_cell.angle_beta   90.00
_cell.angle_gamma   90.00
#
_symmetry.space_group_name_H-M   'P 1'
#
loop_
_entity.id
_entity.type
_entity.pdbx_description
1 polymer ?
#
loop_
_entity_poly.entity_id
_entity_poly.type
_entity_poly.pdbx_seq_one_letter_code
_entity_poly.pdbx_strand_id
1 'polypeptide(L)'
;MAGRGGVIRPRVRPLLLETDLADGATQTTKDGRGLTYPGPAVPAPGEAVEVARGVLWLRFALPFQLDHVNAYALADGDGWTVVDTGLRTREATAAWEAALEGPLGGRPVRRVICTHMHPDHIGLAGWLCERSGAPLWMSRLEYVTARMLMAEEAGDAPADGEVFYRAAGWSEAQIARWRDDYGGFGKGVAPMPRSYRRLSEGEVVRIGEDDWTVVVGSGHSPEHVCLWRRSDGVFLSGDQILPRISSNVSVWSTEPEADPLGDWMASLDRLAGLLPAETYVLPAHGEPFTGVQARLEALKRGHEVALKRLERTLRQPSRVIDGFPAVFGRAVGDGVLGMATGEAQAHLNYLERRGRITRTRDTDGVDWWSAVATEEETP
;
A
#
# COMPACT_ATOMS: atom_id res chain seq x y z
N MET A 1 -35.03 44.57 61.83
CA MET A 1 -35.05 45.15 60.47
C MET A 1 -33.72 44.85 59.79
N ALA A 2 -33.78 44.34 58.55
CA ALA A 2 -32.78 44.35 57.47
C ALA A 2 -31.32 43.89 57.80
N GLY A 3 -30.64 43.08 57.01
CA GLY A 3 -30.90 42.51 55.69
C GLY A 3 -29.78 41.51 55.35
N ARG A 4 -30.14 40.48 54.57
CA ARG A 4 -29.29 39.35 54.16
C ARG A 4 -28.53 39.69 52.87
N GLY A 5 -27.25 39.32 52.79
CA GLY A 5 -26.52 39.15 51.51
C GLY A 5 -26.26 37.65 51.30
N GLY A 6 -26.90 37.06 50.29
CA GLY A 6 -26.77 35.65 49.95
C GLY A 6 -25.65 35.37 48.95
N VAL A 7 -24.83 34.37 49.23
CA VAL A 7 -23.91 33.75 48.26
C VAL A 7 -24.59 32.49 47.73
N ILE A 8 -24.80 32.43 46.42
CA ILE A 8 -25.37 31.28 45.71
C ILE A 8 -24.27 30.22 45.54
N ARG A 9 -24.49 29.02 46.08
CA ARG A 9 -23.81 27.78 45.66
C ARG A 9 -24.86 26.86 45.04
N PRO A 10 -24.64 26.29 43.84
CA PRO A 10 -25.56 25.29 43.33
C PRO A 10 -25.27 23.94 44.03
N ARG A 11 -26.35 23.37 44.59
CA ARG A 11 -26.44 22.00 45.07
C ARG A 11 -26.64 21.08 43.88
N VAL A 12 -25.91 19.97 43.84
CA VAL A 12 -26.36 18.76 43.13
C VAL A 12 -26.46 17.65 44.16
N ARG A 13 -27.68 17.11 44.33
CA ARG A 13 -27.97 15.94 45.16
C ARG A 13 -27.73 14.66 44.34
N PRO A 14 -27.30 13.56 44.99
CA PRO A 14 -27.07 12.27 44.34
C PRO A 14 -28.38 11.46 44.28
N LEU A 15 -28.51 10.59 43.28
CA LEU A 15 -29.41 9.44 43.35
C LEU A 15 -28.73 8.25 42.63
N LEU A 16 -28.49 7.19 43.39
CA LEU A 16 -28.14 5.84 42.92
C LEU A 16 -29.44 5.09 42.57
N LEU A 17 -29.42 4.31 41.49
CA LEU A 17 -29.91 2.92 41.37
C LEU A 17 -29.53 2.43 39.94
N GLU A 18 -28.56 1.53 39.82
CA GLU A 18 -28.73 0.08 39.59
C GLU A 18 -29.30 -0.31 38.21
N THR A 19 -28.40 -0.96 37.46
CA THR A 19 -28.57 -2.10 36.53
C THR A 19 -29.68 -2.06 35.49
N ASP A 20 -29.27 -2.06 34.22
CA ASP A 20 -29.75 -3.08 33.28
C ASP A 20 -28.67 -3.41 32.24
N LEU A 21 -28.38 -4.71 32.18
CA LEU A 21 -27.61 -5.39 31.14
C LEU A 21 -28.57 -5.65 29.97
N ALA A 22 -28.31 -5.08 28.77
CA ALA A 22 -28.62 -5.70 27.48
C ALA A 22 -28.16 -4.80 26.32
N ASP A 23 -27.58 -5.44 25.30
CA ASP A 23 -27.36 -4.99 23.93
C ASP A 23 -26.20 -4.00 23.70
N GLY A 24 -24.98 -4.53 23.88
CA GLY A 24 -23.75 -3.96 23.35
C GLY A 24 -23.68 -4.06 21.82
N ALA A 25 -24.47 -3.25 21.12
CA ALA A 25 -24.16 -2.87 19.75
C ALA A 25 -23.09 -1.77 19.80
N THR A 26 -21.82 -2.13 19.60
CA THR A 26 -20.78 -1.15 19.32
C THR A 26 -21.16 -0.45 18.01
N GLN A 27 -21.84 0.69 18.11
CA GLN A 27 -22.01 1.60 16.99
C GLN A 27 -20.63 2.12 16.60
N THR A 28 -19.98 1.40 15.70
CA THR A 28 -18.74 1.84 15.07
C THR A 28 -19.10 3.01 14.14
N THR A 29 -18.95 4.23 14.66
CA THR A 29 -19.22 5.47 13.93
C THR A 29 -18.24 5.61 12.77
N LYS A 30 -18.72 6.09 11.62
CA LYS A 30 -17.85 6.46 10.49
C LYS A 30 -16.87 7.54 10.93
N ASP A 31 -15.59 7.39 10.58
CA ASP A 31 -14.58 8.42 10.76
C ASP A 31 -14.80 9.59 9.78
N GLY A 32 -14.01 10.67 9.91
CA GLY A 32 -14.11 11.84 9.03
C GLY A 32 -13.83 11.57 7.54
N ARG A 33 -13.39 10.35 7.18
CA ARG A 33 -13.16 9.89 5.80
C ARG A 33 -14.28 8.98 5.30
N GLY A 34 -15.31 8.75 6.11
CA GLY A 34 -16.43 7.87 5.78
C GLY A 34 -16.16 6.39 6.00
N LEU A 35 -15.07 6.03 6.69
CA LEU A 35 -14.67 4.64 6.94
C LEU A 35 -15.10 4.19 8.33
N THR A 36 -15.44 2.91 8.46
CA THR A 36 -15.76 2.30 9.74
C THR A 36 -14.77 1.17 10.02
N TYR A 37 -14.29 1.05 11.26
CA TYR A 37 -13.34 0.03 11.68
C TYR A 37 -14.01 -0.94 12.67
N PRO A 38 -14.76 -1.95 12.18
CA PRO A 38 -15.48 -2.88 13.04
C PRO A 38 -14.59 -4.01 13.59
N GLY A 39 -13.34 -4.10 13.14
CA GLY A 39 -12.42 -5.18 13.46
C GLY A 39 -11.99 -5.22 14.94
N PRO A 40 -11.39 -6.34 15.37
CA PRO A 40 -10.84 -6.50 16.71
C PRO A 40 -9.68 -5.53 16.98
N ALA A 41 -9.20 -5.53 18.22
CA ALA A 41 -7.97 -4.82 18.57
C ALA A 41 -6.78 -5.30 17.71
N VAL A 42 -5.85 -4.39 17.44
CA VAL A 42 -4.63 -4.67 16.67
C VAL A 42 -3.84 -5.80 17.38
N PRO A 43 -3.46 -6.88 16.68
CA PRO A 43 -2.67 -7.96 17.28
C PRO A 43 -1.28 -7.46 17.66
N ALA A 44 -0.76 -7.91 18.81
CA ALA A 44 0.63 -7.68 19.17
C ALA A 44 1.57 -8.52 18.27
N PRO A 45 2.87 -8.17 18.17
CA PRO A 45 3.82 -8.98 17.42
C PRO A 45 3.84 -10.45 17.88
N GLY A 46 3.69 -11.38 16.95
CA GLY A 46 3.63 -12.82 17.21
C GLY A 46 2.25 -13.33 17.66
N GLU A 47 1.28 -12.45 17.84
CA GLU A 47 -0.12 -12.80 18.07
C GLU A 47 -0.94 -12.72 16.77
N ALA A 48 -2.15 -13.27 16.80
CA ALA A 48 -3.10 -13.13 15.72
C ALA A 48 -4.53 -13.03 16.26
N VAL A 49 -5.39 -12.30 15.55
CA VAL A 49 -6.81 -12.14 15.90
C VAL A 49 -7.69 -12.53 14.72
N GLU A 50 -8.80 -13.21 14.97
CA GLU A 50 -9.75 -13.54 13.91
C GLU A 50 -10.53 -12.28 13.50
N VAL A 51 -10.40 -11.90 12.22
CA VAL A 51 -11.05 -10.69 11.67
C VAL A 51 -12.28 -11.02 10.83
N ALA A 52 -12.34 -12.24 10.30
CA ALA A 52 -13.48 -12.82 9.61
C ALA A 52 -13.41 -14.34 9.75
N ARG A 53 -14.49 -15.07 9.42
CA ARG A 53 -14.53 -16.53 9.54
C ARG A 53 -13.31 -17.17 8.88
N GLY A 54 -12.48 -17.84 9.68
CA GLY A 54 -11.28 -18.55 9.22
C GLY A 54 -10.18 -17.63 8.68
N VAL A 55 -10.18 -16.34 9.04
CA VAL A 55 -9.18 -15.36 8.61
C VAL A 55 -8.56 -14.73 9.85
N LEU A 56 -7.30 -15.09 10.12
CA LEU A 56 -6.49 -14.47 11.16
C LEU A 56 -5.71 -13.30 10.60
N TRP A 57 -5.67 -12.20 11.33
CA TRP A 57 -4.84 -11.04 11.08
C TRP A 57 -3.61 -11.07 11.97
N LEU A 58 -2.44 -10.90 11.34
CA LEU A 58 -1.14 -10.71 11.98
C LEU A 58 -0.58 -9.34 11.59
N ARG A 59 0.27 -8.76 12.44
CA ARG A 59 0.94 -7.49 12.16
C ARG A 59 2.42 -7.55 12.52
N PHE A 60 3.26 -7.08 11.60
CA PHE A 60 4.72 -7.07 11.71
C PHE A 60 5.23 -5.64 11.71
N ALA A 61 6.24 -5.36 12.54
CA ALA A 61 6.87 -4.05 12.61
C ALA A 61 7.78 -3.80 11.40
N LEU A 62 7.83 -2.55 10.94
CA LEU A 62 8.71 -2.08 9.89
C LEU A 62 9.62 -0.95 10.42
N PRO A 63 10.91 -0.91 10.02
CA PRO A 63 11.86 0.11 10.48
C PRO A 63 11.75 1.44 9.70
N PHE A 64 10.53 1.84 9.32
CA PHE A 64 10.26 3.01 8.47
C PHE A 64 9.17 3.91 9.08
N GLN A 65 8.88 5.04 8.41
CA GLN A 65 7.74 5.91 8.78
C GLN A 65 6.39 5.19 8.66
N LEU A 66 6.26 4.31 7.67
CA LEU A 66 5.24 3.27 7.64
C LEU A 66 5.74 2.13 8.53
N ASP A 67 5.25 2.08 9.76
CA ASP A 67 5.87 1.33 10.86
C ASP A 67 5.36 -0.11 11.02
N HIS A 68 4.45 -0.55 10.15
CA HIS A 68 3.91 -1.90 10.18
C HIS A 68 3.41 -2.37 8.82
N VAL A 69 3.33 -3.69 8.66
CA VAL A 69 2.61 -4.38 7.59
C VAL A 69 1.75 -5.50 8.18
N ASN A 70 0.58 -5.72 7.61
CA ASN A 70 -0.34 -6.78 7.98
C ASN A 70 -0.11 -7.98 7.07
N ALA A 71 -0.21 -9.17 7.65
CA ALA A 71 -0.33 -10.41 6.90
C ALA A 71 -1.54 -11.18 7.42
N TYR A 72 -1.99 -12.18 6.66
CA TYR A 72 -3.19 -12.93 6.96
C TYR A 72 -2.95 -14.43 6.90
N ALA A 73 -3.58 -15.18 7.80
CA ALA A 73 -3.64 -16.64 7.71
C ALA A 73 -5.08 -17.07 7.47
N LEU A 74 -5.31 -17.74 6.34
CA LEU A 74 -6.61 -18.23 5.88
C LEU A 74 -6.71 -19.72 6.18
N ALA A 75 -7.77 -20.16 6.86
CA ALA A 75 -7.97 -21.55 7.21
C ALA A 75 -8.05 -22.40 5.93
N ASP A 76 -7.18 -23.41 5.82
CA ASP A 76 -7.04 -24.24 4.62
C ASP A 76 -6.97 -25.72 5.01
N GLY A 77 -8.15 -26.34 5.17
CA GLY A 77 -8.28 -27.70 5.68
C GLY A 77 -7.77 -27.81 7.11
N ASP A 78 -6.79 -28.68 7.34
CA ASP A 78 -6.08 -28.84 8.62
C ASP A 78 -4.95 -27.82 8.82
N GLY A 79 -4.73 -26.92 7.86
CA GLY A 79 -3.59 -26.01 7.80
C GLY A 79 -3.97 -24.55 7.53
N TRP A 80 -3.00 -23.77 7.10
CA TRP A 80 -3.16 -22.34 6.80
C TRP A 80 -2.61 -22.00 5.42
N THR A 81 -3.31 -21.15 4.68
CA THR A 81 -2.73 -20.35 3.61
C THR A 81 -2.28 -19.02 4.19
N VAL A 82 -1.00 -18.68 4.04
CA VAL A 82 -0.48 -17.36 4.46
C VAL A 82 -0.57 -16.38 3.29
N VAL A 83 -0.97 -15.14 3.55
CA VAL A 83 -0.98 -14.03 2.58
C VAL A 83 -0.07 -12.92 3.09
N ASP A 84 0.99 -12.64 2.34
CA ASP A 84 2.11 -11.75 2.66
C ASP A 84 2.90 -12.16 3.90
N THR A 85 4.12 -11.62 4.04
CA THR A 85 5.14 -12.24 4.90
C THR A 85 5.96 -11.29 5.75
N GLY A 86 5.81 -9.97 5.59
CA GLY A 86 6.65 -9.02 6.31
C GLY A 86 8.03 -8.84 5.68
N LEU A 87 8.76 -7.86 6.19
CA LEU A 87 10.15 -7.57 5.81
C LEU A 87 11.11 -8.63 6.39
N ARG A 88 12.23 -8.91 5.71
CA ARG A 88 13.30 -9.76 6.24
C ARG A 88 14.04 -9.11 7.41
N THR A 89 13.49 -9.24 8.61
CA THR A 89 14.11 -8.79 9.86
C THR A 89 14.14 -9.91 10.90
N ARG A 90 15.00 -9.79 11.92
CA ARG A 90 15.05 -10.77 13.01
C ARG A 90 13.76 -10.73 13.81
N GLU A 91 13.22 -9.54 14.00
CA GLU A 91 11.97 -9.25 14.71
C GLU A 91 10.78 -9.89 13.99
N ALA A 92 10.67 -9.74 12.66
CA ALA A 92 9.60 -10.36 11.89
C ALA A 92 9.73 -11.89 11.85
N THR A 93 10.96 -12.42 11.76
CA THR A 93 11.20 -13.87 11.83
C THR A 93 10.77 -14.45 13.18
N ALA A 94 11.14 -13.80 14.28
CA ALA A 94 10.75 -14.22 15.62
C ALA A 94 9.23 -14.13 15.85
N ALA A 95 8.59 -13.08 15.31
CA ALA A 95 7.13 -12.94 15.34
C ALA A 95 6.44 -14.06 14.54
N TRP A 96 6.97 -14.48 13.39
CA TRP A 96 6.43 -15.62 12.66
C TRP A 96 6.58 -16.94 13.42
N GLU A 97 7.73 -17.20 14.04
CA GLU A 97 7.91 -18.40 14.86
C GLU A 97 6.88 -18.45 16.01
N ALA A 98 6.73 -17.34 16.74
CA ALA A 98 5.72 -17.22 17.80
C ALA A 98 4.28 -17.41 17.28
N ALA A 99 3.96 -16.83 16.12
CA ALA A 99 2.64 -16.96 15.51
C ALA A 99 2.33 -18.41 15.10
N LEU A 100 3.30 -19.09 14.47
CA LEU A 100 3.17 -20.47 14.01
C LEU A 100 2.95 -21.44 15.17
N GLU A 101 3.69 -21.28 16.28
CA GLU A 101 3.56 -22.13 17.47
C GLU A 101 2.33 -21.78 18.32
N GLY A 102 2.01 -20.49 18.43
CA GLY A 102 0.91 -19.99 19.26
C GLY A 102 -0.43 -19.95 18.51
N PRO A 103 -0.87 -18.77 18.03
CA PRO A 103 -2.22 -18.59 17.48
C PRO A 103 -2.54 -19.45 16.24
N LEU A 104 -1.55 -19.86 15.44
CA LEU A 104 -1.78 -20.77 14.31
C LEU A 104 -1.80 -22.26 14.75
N GLY A 105 -1.48 -22.54 16.02
CA GLY A 105 -1.67 -23.84 16.67
C GLY A 105 -0.76 -24.95 16.13
N GLY A 106 0.42 -24.61 15.59
CA GLY A 106 1.35 -25.58 15.00
C GLY A 106 0.83 -26.28 13.74
N ARG A 107 -0.29 -25.83 13.18
CA ARG A 107 -0.89 -26.39 11.97
C ARG A 107 -0.02 -26.08 10.74
N PRO A 108 0.05 -26.99 9.73
CA PRO A 108 0.91 -26.80 8.58
C PRO A 108 0.51 -25.60 7.74
N VAL A 109 1.49 -24.83 7.26
CA VAL A 109 1.26 -23.86 6.19
C VAL A 109 1.17 -24.64 4.88
N ARG A 110 0.04 -24.53 4.18
CA ARG A 110 -0.24 -25.26 2.93
C ARG A 110 0.28 -24.55 1.68
N ARG A 111 0.33 -23.21 1.73
CA ARG A 111 0.82 -22.34 0.66
C ARG A 111 1.09 -20.94 1.21
N VAL A 112 1.99 -20.23 0.55
CA VAL A 112 2.29 -18.82 0.81
C VAL A 112 1.89 -18.03 -0.43
N ILE A 113 0.95 -17.10 -0.29
CA ILE A 113 0.54 -16.17 -1.33
C ILE A 113 1.22 -14.83 -1.06
N CYS A 114 1.84 -14.23 -2.07
CA CYS A 114 2.29 -12.84 -1.99
C CYS A 114 1.47 -11.98 -2.94
N THR A 115 1.00 -10.84 -2.43
CA THR A 115 0.17 -9.88 -3.18
C THR A 115 0.98 -9.21 -4.28
N HIS A 116 2.18 -8.74 -3.96
CA HIS A 116 3.09 -8.09 -4.91
C HIS A 116 4.55 -8.12 -4.41
N MET A 117 5.47 -7.63 -5.22
CA MET A 117 6.92 -7.81 -5.02
C MET A 117 7.58 -6.93 -3.95
N HIS A 118 6.89 -5.99 -3.31
CA HIS A 118 7.57 -5.10 -2.36
C HIS A 118 8.14 -5.86 -1.14
N PRO A 119 9.30 -5.42 -0.60
CA PRO A 119 10.04 -6.20 0.40
C PRO A 119 9.28 -6.52 1.67
N ASP A 120 8.34 -5.69 2.10
CA ASP A 120 7.49 -5.92 3.27
C ASP A 120 6.36 -6.93 3.02
N HIS A 121 6.14 -7.36 1.78
CA HIS A 121 5.17 -8.39 1.43
C HIS A 121 5.85 -9.73 1.14
N ILE A 122 6.99 -9.71 0.42
CA ILE A 122 7.73 -10.92 0.04
C ILE A 122 8.93 -11.23 0.94
N GLY A 123 9.23 -10.37 1.90
CA GLY A 123 10.51 -10.35 2.60
C GLY A 123 10.86 -11.67 3.28
N LEU A 124 9.87 -12.38 3.81
CA LEU A 124 10.04 -13.70 4.42
C LEU A 124 9.38 -14.83 3.62
N ALA A 125 8.93 -14.59 2.38
CA ALA A 125 8.27 -15.59 1.55
C ALA A 125 9.14 -16.82 1.29
N GLY A 126 10.41 -16.61 0.93
CA GLY A 126 11.38 -17.69 0.76
C GLY A 126 11.61 -18.49 2.04
N TRP A 127 11.79 -17.80 3.16
CA TRP A 127 12.00 -18.42 4.47
C TRP A 127 10.78 -19.23 4.92
N LEU A 128 9.56 -18.70 4.78
CA LEU A 128 8.33 -19.42 5.11
C LEU A 128 8.14 -20.65 4.22
N CYS A 129 8.41 -20.54 2.92
CA CYS A 129 8.33 -21.67 1.98
C CYS A 129 9.34 -22.77 2.35
N GLU A 130 10.59 -22.42 2.65
CA GLU A 130 11.62 -23.38 3.07
C GLU A 130 11.27 -24.05 4.40
N ARG A 131 10.83 -23.24 5.39
CA ARG A 131 10.47 -23.73 6.73
C ARG A 131 9.27 -24.68 6.69
N SER A 132 8.30 -24.45 5.83
CA SER A 132 7.03 -25.22 5.80
C SER A 132 6.94 -26.27 4.70
N GLY A 133 7.80 -26.20 3.68
CA GLY A 133 7.66 -26.97 2.44
C GLY A 133 6.52 -26.49 1.53
N ALA A 134 5.86 -25.38 1.87
CA ALA A 134 4.73 -24.85 1.13
C ALA A 134 5.18 -24.16 -0.18
N PRO A 135 4.42 -24.28 -1.28
CA PRO A 135 4.71 -23.55 -2.51
C PRO A 135 4.39 -22.06 -2.39
N LEU A 136 5.17 -21.22 -3.09
CA LEU A 136 4.86 -19.82 -3.33
C LEU A 136 3.81 -19.66 -4.43
N TRP A 137 2.83 -18.81 -4.20
CA TRP A 137 1.78 -18.42 -5.13
C TRP A 137 1.85 -16.90 -5.32
N MET A 138 1.94 -16.47 -6.58
CA MET A 138 2.19 -15.07 -6.90
C MET A 138 1.76 -14.81 -8.35
N SER A 139 1.41 -13.59 -8.71
CA SER A 139 1.21 -13.24 -10.12
C SER A 139 2.54 -13.23 -10.88
N ARG A 140 2.48 -13.28 -12.21
CA ARG A 140 3.68 -13.53 -13.03
C ARG A 140 4.60 -12.33 -13.03
N LEU A 141 4.06 -11.13 -13.29
CA LEU A 141 4.89 -9.93 -13.38
C LEU A 141 5.48 -9.59 -12.02
N GLU A 142 4.74 -9.81 -10.92
CA GLU A 142 5.28 -9.62 -9.57
C GLU A 142 6.44 -10.58 -9.30
N TYR A 143 6.25 -11.89 -9.57
CA TYR A 143 7.32 -12.87 -9.34
C TYR A 143 8.56 -12.61 -10.19
N VAL A 144 8.39 -12.34 -11.49
CA VAL A 144 9.52 -12.11 -12.40
C VAL A 144 10.24 -10.81 -12.04
N THR A 145 9.51 -9.75 -11.70
CA THR A 145 10.10 -8.48 -11.24
C THR A 145 10.88 -8.67 -9.94
N ALA A 146 10.32 -9.39 -8.96
CA ALA A 146 11.03 -9.73 -7.73
C ALA A 146 12.33 -10.49 -8.02
N ARG A 147 12.29 -11.49 -8.91
CA ARG A 147 13.46 -12.28 -9.29
C ARG A 147 14.52 -11.46 -10.04
N MET A 148 14.10 -10.47 -10.84
CA MET A 148 14.99 -9.51 -11.50
C MET A 148 15.68 -8.60 -10.47
N LEU A 149 14.91 -7.97 -9.59
CA LEU A 149 15.45 -7.07 -8.55
C LEU A 149 16.37 -7.80 -7.55
N MET A 150 16.06 -9.06 -7.24
CA MET A 150 16.93 -9.92 -6.42
C MET A 150 18.25 -10.30 -7.10
N ALA A 151 18.33 -10.18 -8.44
CA ALA A 151 19.55 -10.47 -9.19
C ALA A 151 20.47 -9.25 -9.34
N GLU A 152 20.01 -8.05 -8.96
CA GLU A 152 20.83 -6.84 -8.95
C GLU A 152 21.88 -6.93 -7.82
N GLU A 153 23.13 -6.59 -8.14
CA GLU A 153 24.23 -6.59 -7.18
C GLU A 153 24.49 -5.19 -6.63
N ALA A 154 24.85 -5.12 -5.34
CA ALA A 154 25.16 -3.85 -4.71
C ALA A 154 26.37 -3.18 -5.39
N GLY A 155 26.20 -1.93 -5.80
CA GLY A 155 27.23 -1.15 -6.49
C GLY A 155 27.28 -1.32 -8.01
N ASP A 156 26.44 -2.18 -8.61
CA ASP A 156 26.29 -2.30 -10.06
C ASP A 156 25.13 -1.44 -10.60
N ALA A 157 25.15 -0.14 -10.26
CA ALA A 157 24.06 0.75 -10.66
C ALA A 157 24.08 0.99 -12.18
N PRO A 158 22.94 0.83 -12.88
CA PRO A 158 22.88 0.95 -14.33
C PRO A 158 23.02 2.41 -14.77
N ALA A 159 23.77 2.63 -15.85
CA ALA A 159 23.95 3.96 -16.44
C ALA A 159 22.61 4.63 -16.81
N ASP A 160 21.61 3.85 -17.24
CA ASP A 160 20.28 4.34 -17.57
C ASP A 160 19.55 4.94 -16.35
N GLY A 161 19.85 4.45 -15.14
CA GLY A 161 19.36 5.04 -13.91
C GLY A 161 19.91 6.45 -13.69
N GLU A 162 21.20 6.67 -13.96
CA GLU A 162 21.77 8.02 -13.89
C GLU A 162 21.15 8.98 -14.89
N VAL A 163 20.86 8.50 -16.11
CA VAL A 163 20.15 9.29 -17.13
C VAL A 163 18.77 9.68 -16.61
N PHE A 164 18.02 8.75 -16.02
CA PHE A 164 16.70 9.00 -15.46
C PHE A 164 16.71 10.02 -14.32
N TYR A 165 17.60 9.85 -13.33
CA TYR A 165 17.65 10.76 -12.19
C TYR A 165 18.23 12.13 -12.54
N ARG A 166 19.18 12.20 -13.49
CA ARG A 166 19.65 13.48 -14.04
C ARG A 166 18.54 14.20 -14.80
N ALA A 167 17.78 13.48 -15.63
CA ALA A 167 16.61 14.01 -16.32
C ALA A 167 15.57 14.58 -15.33
N ALA A 168 15.39 13.94 -14.18
CA ALA A 168 14.51 14.43 -13.11
C ALA A 168 14.99 15.72 -12.42
N GLY A 169 16.27 16.08 -12.58
CA GLY A 169 16.88 17.27 -11.99
C GLY A 169 17.70 17.01 -10.72
N TRP A 170 18.07 15.75 -10.45
CA TRP A 170 18.94 15.43 -9.31
C TRP A 170 20.32 16.04 -9.47
N SER A 171 20.93 16.42 -8.34
CA SER A 171 22.34 16.83 -8.32
C SER A 171 23.28 15.63 -8.46
N GLU A 172 24.51 15.87 -8.95
CA GLU A 172 25.53 14.83 -9.05
C GLU A 172 25.84 14.14 -7.70
N ALA A 173 25.74 14.88 -6.59
CA ALA A 173 25.88 14.30 -5.25
C ALA A 173 24.74 13.33 -4.90
N GLN A 174 23.50 13.64 -5.30
CA GLN A 174 22.36 12.74 -5.09
C GLN A 174 22.46 11.49 -5.98
N ILE A 175 22.89 11.65 -7.23
CA ILE A 175 23.11 10.52 -8.15
C ILE A 175 24.23 9.61 -7.63
N ALA A 176 25.33 10.19 -7.13
CA ALA A 176 26.42 9.41 -6.53
C ALA A 176 25.93 8.58 -5.33
N ARG A 177 25.12 9.17 -4.43
CA ARG A 177 24.53 8.43 -3.30
C ARG A 177 23.61 7.30 -3.77
N TRP A 178 22.76 7.56 -4.77
CA TRP A 178 21.91 6.51 -5.34
C TRP A 178 22.72 5.35 -5.91
N ARG A 179 23.85 5.64 -6.58
CA ARG A 179 24.77 4.61 -7.09
C ARG A 179 25.30 3.73 -5.96
N ASP A 180 25.73 4.34 -4.86
CA ASP A 180 26.26 3.62 -3.69
C ASP A 180 25.19 2.76 -2.99
N ASP A 181 23.93 3.21 -3.00
CA ASP A 181 22.80 2.52 -2.37
C ASP A 181 22.09 1.49 -3.28
N TYR A 182 22.42 1.46 -4.58
CA TYR A 182 21.80 0.56 -5.55
C TYR A 182 21.96 -0.92 -5.19
N GLY A 183 21.03 -1.77 -5.66
CA GLY A 183 21.01 -3.20 -5.33
C GLY A 183 20.56 -3.49 -3.88
N GLY A 184 19.94 -2.51 -3.21
CA GLY A 184 19.47 -2.65 -1.83
C GLY A 184 18.27 -3.60 -1.63
N PHE A 185 17.58 -4.00 -2.71
CA PHE A 185 16.36 -4.81 -2.65
C PHE A 185 16.56 -6.12 -1.87
N GLY A 186 17.65 -6.84 -2.15
CA GLY A 186 17.97 -8.12 -1.49
C GLY A 186 18.26 -8.02 0.02
N LYS A 187 18.47 -6.82 0.57
CA LYS A 187 18.62 -6.62 2.03
C LYS A 187 17.30 -6.88 2.76
N GLY A 188 16.17 -6.55 2.13
CA GLY A 188 14.83 -6.69 2.71
C GLY A 188 14.15 -8.02 2.40
N VAL A 189 14.75 -8.88 1.58
CA VAL A 189 14.10 -10.08 1.03
C VAL A 189 14.95 -11.33 1.23
N ALA A 190 14.34 -12.39 1.78
CA ALA A 190 14.97 -13.71 1.89
C ALA A 190 15.05 -14.35 0.49
N PRO A 191 15.97 -15.30 0.24
CA PRO A 191 16.09 -15.93 -1.06
C PRO A 191 14.74 -16.44 -1.59
N MET A 192 14.28 -15.88 -2.70
CA MET A 192 12.98 -16.23 -3.27
C MET A 192 12.97 -17.68 -3.79
N PRO A 193 11.83 -18.41 -3.66
CA PRO A 193 11.66 -19.72 -4.28
C PRO A 193 11.95 -19.68 -5.78
N ARG A 194 12.53 -20.77 -6.31
CA ARG A 194 12.90 -20.86 -7.73
C ARG A 194 11.73 -21.19 -8.66
N SER A 195 10.62 -21.63 -8.10
CA SER A 195 9.36 -21.90 -8.78
C SER A 195 8.21 -21.25 -8.00
N TYR A 196 7.11 -21.00 -8.69
CA TYR A 196 5.90 -20.43 -8.13
C TYR A 196 4.68 -20.99 -8.85
N ARG A 197 3.53 -20.94 -8.18
CA ARG A 197 2.22 -21.18 -8.77
C ARG A 197 1.65 -19.82 -9.19
N ARG A 198 1.51 -19.60 -10.50
CA ARG A 198 1.01 -18.32 -11.03
C ARG A 198 -0.44 -18.09 -10.62
N LEU A 199 -0.75 -16.94 -10.02
CA LEU A 199 -2.11 -16.41 -9.89
C LEU A 199 -2.46 -15.52 -11.09
N SER A 200 -3.70 -15.56 -11.58
CA SER A 200 -4.16 -14.76 -12.72
C SER A 200 -5.49 -14.06 -12.43
N GLU A 201 -5.74 -12.93 -13.07
CA GLU A 201 -7.01 -12.19 -12.98
C GLU A 201 -8.23 -13.09 -13.17
N GLY A 202 -9.23 -12.93 -12.29
CA GLY A 202 -10.52 -13.65 -12.35
C GLY A 202 -10.45 -15.11 -11.93
N GLU A 203 -9.26 -15.64 -11.65
CA GLU A 203 -9.08 -17.01 -11.21
C GLU A 203 -9.73 -17.25 -9.84
N VAL A 204 -10.42 -18.39 -9.70
CA VAL A 204 -10.98 -18.83 -8.42
C VAL A 204 -10.05 -19.85 -7.77
N VAL A 205 -9.53 -19.49 -6.60
CA VAL A 205 -8.69 -20.33 -5.75
C VAL A 205 -9.51 -20.85 -4.58
N ARG A 206 -9.66 -22.17 -4.49
CA ARG A 206 -10.23 -22.80 -3.30
C ARG A 206 -9.21 -22.81 -2.16
N ILE A 207 -9.58 -22.24 -1.02
CA ILE A 207 -8.81 -22.23 0.23
C ILE A 207 -9.72 -22.73 1.34
N GLY A 208 -9.44 -23.91 1.89
CA GLY A 208 -10.35 -24.61 2.78
C GLY A 208 -11.71 -24.86 2.10
N GLU A 209 -12.78 -24.36 2.72
CA GLU A 209 -14.15 -24.45 2.20
C GLU A 209 -14.55 -23.25 1.33
N ASP A 210 -13.68 -22.25 1.20
CA ASP A 210 -14.01 -20.96 0.62
C ASP A 210 -13.39 -20.73 -0.76
N ASP A 211 -14.18 -20.16 -1.67
CA ASP A 211 -13.73 -19.73 -2.98
C ASP A 211 -13.27 -18.26 -2.93
N TRP A 212 -12.00 -18.04 -3.24
CA TRP A 212 -11.37 -16.73 -3.32
C TRP A 212 -11.09 -16.37 -4.77
N THR A 213 -11.62 -15.24 -5.25
CA THR A 213 -11.30 -14.75 -6.58
C THR A 213 -10.13 -13.80 -6.57
N VAL A 214 -9.17 -14.06 -7.44
CA VAL A 214 -8.06 -13.17 -7.72
C VAL A 214 -8.59 -11.94 -8.45
N VAL A 215 -8.30 -10.77 -7.88
CA VAL A 215 -8.61 -9.46 -8.44
C VAL A 215 -7.29 -8.71 -8.58
N VAL A 216 -6.81 -8.60 -9.80
CA VAL A 216 -5.57 -7.89 -10.12
C VAL A 216 -5.81 -6.39 -10.09
N GLY A 217 -4.92 -5.66 -9.44
CA GLY A 217 -4.78 -4.21 -9.53
C GLY A 217 -3.45 -3.87 -10.22
N SER A 218 -3.36 -2.68 -10.78
CA SER A 218 -2.15 -2.16 -11.41
C SER A 218 -1.90 -0.70 -10.98
N GLY A 219 -0.69 -0.22 -11.28
CA GLY A 219 -0.24 1.14 -11.00
C GLY A 219 0.64 1.26 -9.76
N HIS A 220 0.26 0.65 -8.63
CA HIS A 220 1.14 0.55 -7.47
C HIS A 220 2.30 -0.41 -7.72
N SER A 221 1.99 -1.56 -8.32
CA SER A 221 2.93 -2.58 -8.76
C SER A 221 2.41 -3.24 -10.07
N PRO A 222 3.23 -4.03 -10.79
CA PRO A 222 2.90 -4.50 -12.15
C PRO A 222 1.66 -5.39 -12.31
N GLU A 223 1.37 -6.28 -11.36
CA GLU A 223 0.25 -7.25 -11.43
C GLU A 223 -0.21 -7.59 -9.99
N HIS A 224 -0.54 -6.58 -9.18
CA HIS A 224 -0.86 -6.71 -7.76
C HIS A 224 -2.06 -7.62 -7.52
N VAL A 225 -1.91 -8.66 -6.70
CA VAL A 225 -2.99 -9.61 -6.37
C VAL A 225 -3.78 -9.12 -5.16
N CYS A 226 -5.08 -8.89 -5.35
CA CYS A 226 -6.08 -8.88 -4.28
C CYS A 226 -6.84 -10.21 -4.26
N LEU A 227 -7.42 -10.58 -3.11
CA LEU A 227 -8.24 -11.78 -2.95
C LEU A 227 -9.64 -11.43 -2.44
N TRP A 228 -10.67 -11.85 -3.16
CA TRP A 228 -12.06 -11.58 -2.82
C TRP A 228 -12.84 -12.86 -2.51
N ARG A 229 -13.30 -13.00 -1.26
CA ARG A 229 -14.26 -14.03 -0.87
C ARG A 229 -15.68 -13.48 -0.99
N ARG A 230 -16.33 -13.79 -2.10
CA ARG A 230 -17.65 -13.23 -2.44
C ARG A 230 -18.76 -13.62 -1.46
N SER A 231 -18.65 -14.80 -0.84
CA SER A 231 -19.69 -15.35 0.03
C SER A 231 -20.03 -14.47 1.24
N ASP A 232 -19.06 -13.69 1.73
CA ASP A 232 -19.21 -12.82 2.90
C ASP A 232 -18.59 -11.43 2.70
N GLY A 233 -18.16 -11.09 1.48
CA GLY A 233 -17.67 -9.75 1.14
C GLY A 233 -16.29 -9.41 1.71
N VAL A 234 -15.51 -10.40 2.16
CA VAL A 234 -14.14 -10.18 2.64
C VAL A 234 -13.18 -9.95 1.47
N PHE A 235 -12.42 -8.86 1.51
CA PHE A 235 -11.51 -8.46 0.44
C PHE A 235 -10.12 -8.14 0.99
N LEU A 236 -9.13 -8.99 0.72
CA LEU A 236 -7.72 -8.69 1.00
C LEU A 236 -7.20 -7.78 -0.12
N SER A 237 -7.00 -6.51 0.20
CA SER A 237 -6.63 -5.49 -0.80
C SER A 237 -5.13 -5.34 -1.02
N GLY A 238 -4.29 -5.93 -0.15
CA GLY A 238 -2.87 -5.62 -0.10
C GLY A 238 -2.66 -4.10 -0.06
N ASP A 239 -1.82 -3.60 -0.96
CA ASP A 239 -1.55 -2.17 -1.13
C ASP A 239 -2.44 -1.51 -2.17
N GLN A 240 -3.37 -2.21 -2.81
CA GLN A 240 -4.26 -1.59 -3.78
C GLN A 240 -5.32 -0.68 -3.13
N ILE A 241 -5.68 -0.94 -1.86
CA ILE A 241 -6.61 -0.10 -1.08
C ILE A 241 -6.14 -0.04 0.37
N LEU A 242 -5.65 1.11 0.80
CA LEU A 242 -5.21 1.38 2.17
C LEU A 242 -6.11 2.42 2.84
N PRO A 243 -6.51 2.28 4.13
CA PRO A 243 -7.52 3.14 4.76
C PRO A 243 -7.02 4.56 5.03
N ARG A 244 -5.75 4.72 5.41
CA ARG A 244 -5.22 5.98 5.97
C ARG A 244 -4.31 6.75 5.01
N ILE A 245 -3.53 6.03 4.21
CA ILE A 245 -2.53 6.57 3.28
C ILE A 245 -2.89 6.20 1.84
N SER A 246 -2.38 6.95 0.86
CA SER A 246 -2.34 6.49 -0.53
C SER A 246 -1.16 5.56 -0.73
N SER A 247 -1.31 4.65 -1.69
CA SER A 247 -0.23 3.78 -2.13
C SER A 247 0.72 4.55 -3.04
N ASN A 248 2.00 4.20 -3.01
CA ASN A 248 2.99 4.79 -3.91
C ASN A 248 2.67 4.38 -5.36
N VAL A 249 2.64 5.33 -6.28
CA VAL A 249 2.41 5.09 -7.72
C VAL A 249 3.55 5.74 -8.48
N SER A 250 4.60 4.96 -8.73
CA SER A 250 5.90 5.49 -9.17
C SER A 250 6.33 4.98 -10.53
N VAL A 251 6.95 5.85 -11.30
CA VAL A 251 7.80 5.49 -12.44
C VAL A 251 9.21 5.19 -11.93
N TRP A 252 9.83 4.15 -12.47
CA TRP A 252 11.21 3.75 -12.15
C TRP A 252 12.09 3.81 -13.39
N SER A 253 13.40 3.91 -13.21
CA SER A 253 14.37 4.00 -14.31
C SER A 253 14.36 2.78 -15.25
N THR A 254 13.84 1.64 -14.80
CA THR A 254 13.67 0.42 -15.60
C THR A 254 12.56 0.52 -16.65
N GLU A 255 11.60 1.43 -16.45
CA GLU A 255 10.51 1.69 -17.38
C GLU A 255 10.15 3.20 -17.36
N PRO A 256 11.03 4.08 -17.84
CA PRO A 256 10.96 5.52 -17.59
C PRO A 256 9.75 6.21 -18.24
N GLU A 257 9.17 5.59 -19.27
CA GLU A 257 8.03 6.11 -20.01
C GLU A 257 6.69 5.52 -19.53
N ALA A 258 6.67 4.72 -18.45
CA ALA A 258 5.46 4.05 -17.95
C ALA A 258 4.32 5.05 -17.57
N ASP A 259 3.07 4.57 -17.56
CA ASP A 259 1.90 5.33 -17.04
C ASP A 259 1.25 4.62 -15.83
N PRO A 260 1.99 4.41 -14.73
CA PRO A 260 1.44 3.72 -13.56
C PRO A 260 0.28 4.49 -12.92
N LEU A 261 0.22 5.82 -13.09
CA LEU A 261 -0.94 6.59 -12.64
C LEU A 261 -2.17 6.35 -13.53
N GLY A 262 -2.00 6.15 -14.83
CA GLY A 262 -3.07 5.70 -15.73
C GLY A 262 -3.64 4.36 -15.29
N ASP A 263 -2.74 3.40 -15.04
CA ASP A 263 -3.07 2.07 -14.55
C ASP A 263 -3.76 2.09 -13.17
N TRP A 264 -3.28 2.94 -12.27
CA TRP A 264 -3.86 3.15 -10.95
C TRP A 264 -5.28 3.69 -11.04
N MET A 265 -5.50 4.76 -11.81
CA MET A 265 -6.82 5.37 -11.98
C MET A 265 -7.82 4.40 -12.60
N ALA A 266 -7.39 3.63 -13.60
CA ALA A 266 -8.21 2.56 -14.19
C ALA A 266 -8.52 1.45 -13.19
N SER A 267 -7.55 1.08 -12.35
CA SER A 267 -7.74 0.09 -11.28
C SER A 267 -8.75 0.56 -10.24
N LEU A 268 -8.69 1.83 -9.81
CA LEU A 268 -9.65 2.41 -8.88
C LEU A 268 -11.08 2.39 -9.47
N ASP A 269 -11.24 2.77 -10.73
CA ASP A 269 -12.56 2.76 -11.40
C ASP A 269 -13.12 1.33 -11.53
N ARG A 270 -12.28 0.35 -11.89
CA ARG A 270 -12.69 -1.06 -11.93
C ARG A 270 -13.10 -1.56 -10.55
N LEU A 271 -12.31 -1.28 -9.51
CA LEU A 271 -12.61 -1.71 -8.14
C LEU A 271 -13.90 -1.07 -7.62
N ALA A 272 -14.16 0.19 -7.96
CA ALA A 272 -15.38 0.89 -7.58
C ALA A 272 -16.62 0.24 -8.22
N GLY A 273 -16.52 -0.21 -9.48
CA GLY A 273 -17.58 -0.95 -10.16
C GLY A 273 -17.74 -2.40 -9.70
N LEU A 274 -16.66 -3.01 -9.20
CA LEU A 274 -16.64 -4.43 -8.80
C LEU A 274 -17.10 -4.67 -7.35
N LEU A 275 -16.68 -3.82 -6.42
CA LEU A 275 -16.82 -4.08 -4.98
C LEU A 275 -18.13 -3.50 -4.41
N PRO A 276 -18.97 -4.33 -3.75
CA PRO A 276 -20.14 -3.82 -3.02
C PRO A 276 -19.76 -2.82 -1.91
N ALA A 277 -20.68 -1.92 -1.56
CA ALA A 277 -20.41 -0.85 -0.59
C ALA A 277 -20.09 -1.37 0.82
N GLU A 278 -20.66 -2.54 1.16
CA GLU A 278 -20.51 -3.28 2.40
C GLU A 278 -19.24 -4.15 2.46
N THR A 279 -18.43 -4.18 1.39
CA THR A 279 -17.18 -4.96 1.35
C THR A 279 -16.34 -4.67 2.58
N TYR A 280 -15.90 -5.73 3.25
CA TYR A 280 -15.01 -5.67 4.39
C TYR A 280 -13.57 -5.85 3.92
N VAL A 281 -12.81 -4.75 3.97
CA VAL A 281 -11.47 -4.65 3.41
C VAL A 281 -10.43 -4.98 4.48
N LEU A 282 -9.52 -5.88 4.12
CA LEU A 282 -8.36 -6.31 4.88
C LEU A 282 -7.09 -5.77 4.20
N PRO A 283 -6.60 -4.59 4.59
CA PRO A 283 -5.48 -3.91 3.93
C PRO A 283 -4.12 -4.40 4.44
N ALA A 284 -3.05 -4.24 3.65
CA ALA A 284 -1.70 -4.53 4.13
C ALA A 284 -1.18 -3.48 5.14
N HIS A 285 -1.73 -2.26 5.16
CA HIS A 285 -1.40 -1.25 6.17
C HIS A 285 -2.67 -0.63 6.77
N GLY A 286 -2.61 -0.28 8.05
CA GLY A 286 -3.77 0.20 8.80
C GLY A 286 -4.70 -0.93 9.23
N GLU A 287 -5.89 -0.58 9.71
CA GLU A 287 -6.83 -1.52 10.31
C GLU A 287 -7.88 -2.00 9.29
N PRO A 288 -8.42 -3.23 9.44
CA PRO A 288 -9.58 -3.70 8.70
C PRO A 288 -10.76 -2.72 8.76
N PHE A 289 -11.44 -2.50 7.62
CA PHE A 289 -12.46 -1.45 7.52
C PHE A 289 -13.58 -1.75 6.52
N THR A 290 -14.70 -1.07 6.68
CA THR A 290 -15.77 -0.95 5.66
C THR A 290 -15.89 0.50 5.17
N GLY A 291 -16.60 0.71 4.07
CA GLY A 291 -16.67 2.01 3.40
C GLY A 291 -15.75 2.13 2.17
N VAL A 292 -15.51 1.01 1.48
CA VAL A 292 -14.59 0.92 0.33
C VAL A 292 -14.89 1.97 -0.75
N GLN A 293 -16.17 2.25 -1.01
CA GLN A 293 -16.59 3.22 -2.03
C GLN A 293 -16.12 4.64 -1.71
N ALA A 294 -16.28 5.06 -0.45
CA ALA A 294 -15.76 6.36 0.00
C ALA A 294 -14.23 6.42 -0.09
N ARG A 295 -13.55 5.28 0.16
CA ARG A 295 -12.09 5.23 0.10
C ARG A 295 -11.54 5.33 -1.32
N LEU A 296 -12.07 4.54 -2.25
CA LEU A 296 -11.65 4.53 -3.66
C LEU A 296 -11.81 5.92 -4.29
N GLU A 297 -12.96 6.54 -4.05
CA GLU A 297 -13.24 7.89 -4.50
C GLU A 297 -12.30 8.93 -3.86
N ALA A 298 -11.95 8.78 -2.57
CA ALA A 298 -10.97 9.65 -1.92
C ALA A 298 -9.55 9.48 -2.49
N LEU A 299 -9.13 8.25 -2.82
CA LEU A 299 -7.86 7.98 -3.49
C LEU A 299 -7.81 8.65 -4.87
N LYS A 300 -8.86 8.47 -5.67
CA LYS A 300 -8.99 9.06 -7.00
C LYS A 300 -8.90 10.60 -6.96
N ARG A 301 -9.71 11.22 -6.10
CA ARG A 301 -9.70 12.69 -5.93
C ARG A 301 -8.35 13.23 -5.46
N GLY A 302 -7.61 12.47 -4.65
CA GLY A 302 -6.27 12.86 -4.21
C GLY A 302 -5.33 13.13 -5.39
N HIS A 303 -5.27 12.18 -6.34
CA HIS A 303 -4.47 12.34 -7.55
C HIS A 303 -5.01 13.45 -8.46
N GLU A 304 -6.32 13.57 -8.63
CA GLU A 304 -6.90 14.66 -9.44
C GLU A 304 -6.55 16.05 -8.90
N VAL A 305 -6.51 16.22 -7.57
CA VAL A 305 -6.07 17.46 -6.93
C VAL A 305 -4.57 17.69 -7.15
N ALA A 306 -3.74 16.66 -7.01
CA ALA A 306 -2.31 16.74 -7.29
C ALA A 306 -2.03 17.13 -8.74
N LEU A 307 -2.70 16.50 -9.71
CA LEU A 307 -2.60 16.82 -11.14
C LEU A 307 -2.94 18.29 -11.42
N LYS A 308 -4.05 18.81 -10.89
CA LYS A 308 -4.44 20.23 -11.05
C LYS A 308 -3.40 21.20 -10.46
N ARG A 309 -2.76 20.83 -9.35
CA ARG A 309 -1.68 21.64 -8.75
C ARG A 309 -0.42 21.58 -9.59
N LEU A 310 -0.09 20.40 -10.11
CA LEU A 310 1.10 20.19 -10.92
C LEU A 310 1.00 21.00 -12.21
N GLU A 311 -0.12 20.94 -12.93
CA GLU A 311 -0.34 21.73 -14.13
C GLU A 311 -0.19 23.25 -13.91
N ARG A 312 -0.62 23.76 -12.74
CA ARG A 312 -0.38 25.16 -12.37
C ARG A 312 1.11 25.47 -12.22
N THR A 313 1.87 24.53 -11.65
CA THR A 313 3.33 24.64 -11.50
C THR A 313 4.00 24.67 -12.87
N LEU A 314 3.54 23.82 -13.79
CA LEU A 314 4.04 23.69 -15.17
C LEU A 314 3.68 24.86 -16.08
N ARG A 315 2.96 25.89 -15.60
CA ARG A 315 2.86 27.19 -16.30
C ARG A 315 4.23 27.88 -16.43
N GLN A 316 5.21 27.44 -15.65
CA GLN A 316 6.63 27.75 -15.83
C GLN A 316 7.37 26.45 -16.14
N PRO A 317 8.36 26.46 -17.05
CA PRO A 317 9.21 25.30 -17.29
C PRO A 317 9.80 24.79 -15.97
N SER A 318 9.54 23.52 -15.65
CA SER A 318 9.87 22.92 -14.37
C SER A 318 10.46 21.52 -14.56
N ARG A 319 11.35 21.10 -13.67
CA ARG A 319 11.87 19.72 -13.62
C ARG A 319 10.96 18.84 -12.78
N VAL A 320 11.22 17.55 -12.73
CA VAL A 320 10.45 16.59 -11.90
C VAL A 320 10.51 16.98 -10.42
N ILE A 321 11.71 17.29 -9.91
CA ILE A 321 11.90 17.66 -8.50
C ILE A 321 11.19 18.97 -8.11
N ASP A 322 10.94 19.86 -9.07
CA ASP A 322 10.23 21.12 -8.84
C ASP A 322 8.70 20.88 -8.67
N GLY A 323 8.20 19.73 -9.12
CA GLY A 323 6.80 19.30 -8.99
C GLY A 323 6.43 18.73 -7.62
N PHE A 324 7.40 18.43 -6.75
CA PHE A 324 7.14 17.80 -5.45
C PHE A 324 6.12 18.53 -4.57
N PRO A 325 6.16 19.87 -4.41
CA PRO A 325 5.16 20.57 -3.59
C PRO A 325 3.74 20.39 -4.12
N ALA A 326 3.56 20.28 -5.44
CA ALA A 326 2.25 20.08 -6.05
C ALA A 326 1.69 18.69 -5.78
N VAL A 327 2.55 17.67 -5.84
CA VAL A 327 2.18 16.26 -5.65
C VAL A 327 1.96 15.93 -4.17
N PHE A 328 2.89 16.32 -3.29
CA PHE A 328 2.88 15.89 -1.88
C PHE A 328 2.27 16.92 -0.92
N GLY A 329 2.17 18.19 -1.30
CA GLY A 329 1.70 19.26 -0.42
C GLY A 329 2.60 19.55 0.80
N ARG A 330 3.82 19.00 0.83
CA ARG A 330 4.82 19.16 1.89
C ARG A 330 6.24 19.09 1.31
N ALA A 331 7.23 19.52 2.11
CA ALA A 331 8.63 19.36 1.75
C ALA A 331 9.03 17.88 1.71
N VAL A 332 9.84 17.51 0.71
CA VAL A 332 10.41 16.18 0.53
C VAL A 332 11.86 16.21 1.00
N GLY A 333 12.21 15.29 1.90
CA GLY A 333 13.58 15.12 2.37
C GLY A 333 14.35 14.09 1.52
N ASP A 334 15.68 14.15 1.60
CA ASP A 334 16.58 13.27 0.82
C ASP A 334 16.31 11.77 1.03
N GLY A 335 15.86 11.35 2.22
CA GLY A 335 15.61 9.94 2.55
C GLY A 335 14.46 9.27 1.79
N VAL A 336 13.62 10.04 1.09
CA VAL A 336 12.51 9.52 0.26
C VAL A 336 12.58 10.04 -1.17
N LEU A 337 13.71 10.59 -1.59
CA LEU A 337 13.87 11.29 -2.86
C LEU A 337 13.56 10.41 -4.08
N GLY A 338 13.99 9.15 -4.05
CA GLY A 338 13.71 8.15 -5.10
C GLY A 338 12.22 7.95 -5.35
N MET A 339 11.47 7.61 -4.29
CA MET A 339 10.02 7.44 -4.35
C MET A 339 9.29 8.73 -4.75
N ALA A 340 9.71 9.86 -4.18
CA ALA A 340 9.10 11.15 -4.51
C ALA A 340 9.31 11.53 -6.00
N THR A 341 10.49 11.22 -6.54
CA THR A 341 10.80 11.39 -7.97
C THR A 341 9.91 10.51 -8.83
N GLY A 342 9.79 9.23 -8.47
CA GLY A 342 8.96 8.28 -9.20
C GLY A 342 7.49 8.69 -9.23
N GLU A 343 6.92 9.11 -8.09
CA GLU A 343 5.53 9.57 -8.03
C GLU A 343 5.32 10.86 -8.82
N ALA A 344 6.22 11.84 -8.73
CA ALA A 344 6.11 13.07 -9.51
C ALA A 344 6.23 12.80 -11.02
N GLN A 345 7.15 11.92 -11.42
CA GLN A 345 7.29 11.47 -12.80
C GLN A 345 6.02 10.75 -13.29
N ALA A 346 5.38 9.93 -12.47
CA ALA A 346 4.11 9.28 -12.81
C ALA A 346 3.00 10.29 -13.14
N HIS A 347 2.91 11.38 -12.37
CA HIS A 347 1.95 12.45 -12.64
C HIS A 347 2.29 13.22 -13.94
N LEU A 348 3.58 13.41 -14.24
CA LEU A 348 4.02 14.04 -15.48
C LEU A 348 3.71 13.16 -16.70
N ASN A 349 4.09 11.89 -16.68
CA ASN A 349 3.81 10.93 -17.77
C ASN A 349 2.30 10.82 -18.04
N TYR A 350 1.49 10.80 -16.97
CA TYR A 350 0.03 10.78 -17.08
C TYR A 350 -0.54 11.99 -17.83
N LEU A 351 -0.02 13.19 -17.55
CA LEU A 351 -0.42 14.42 -18.21
C LEU A 351 0.10 14.50 -19.65
N GLU A 352 1.34 14.07 -19.90
CA GLU A 352 1.97 14.09 -21.22
C GLU A 352 1.22 13.18 -22.19
N ARG A 353 0.88 11.95 -21.76
CA ARG A 353 0.07 11.00 -22.54
C ARG A 353 -1.33 11.51 -22.90
N ARG A 354 -1.82 12.50 -22.14
CA ARG A 354 -3.10 13.18 -22.39
C ARG A 354 -2.94 14.47 -23.20
N GLY A 355 -1.73 14.76 -23.67
CA GLY A 355 -1.42 15.96 -24.46
C GLY A 355 -1.56 17.26 -23.68
N ARG A 356 -1.52 17.21 -22.34
CA ARG A 356 -1.74 18.40 -21.48
C ARG A 356 -0.45 19.14 -21.15
N ILE A 357 0.69 18.46 -21.29
CA ILE A 357 2.02 19.00 -21.05
C ILE A 357 2.98 18.51 -22.14
N THR A 358 4.11 19.18 -22.29
CA THR A 358 5.22 18.79 -23.16
C THR A 358 6.51 18.69 -22.37
N ARG A 359 7.45 17.89 -22.89
CA ARG A 359 8.79 17.69 -22.38
C ARG A 359 9.83 18.17 -23.39
N THR A 360 10.84 18.89 -22.93
CA THR A 360 12.08 19.17 -23.68
C THR A 360 13.29 18.80 -22.85
N ARG A 361 14.34 18.28 -23.49
CA ARG A 361 15.61 17.96 -22.82
C ARG A 361 16.65 19.01 -23.14
N ASP A 362 17.34 19.52 -22.13
CA ASP A 362 18.44 20.48 -22.33
C ASP A 362 19.79 19.79 -22.63
N THR A 363 20.84 20.59 -22.79
CA THR A 363 22.20 20.11 -23.10
C THR A 363 22.86 19.37 -21.94
N ASP A 364 22.38 19.58 -20.71
CA ASP A 364 22.88 18.92 -19.50
C ASP A 364 22.12 17.61 -19.21
N GLY A 365 21.15 17.25 -20.07
CA GLY A 365 20.37 16.04 -19.98
C GLY A 365 19.19 16.13 -19.01
N VAL A 366 18.78 17.34 -18.60
CA VAL A 366 17.65 17.57 -17.71
C VAL A 366 16.36 17.71 -18.53
N ASP A 367 15.28 17.07 -18.07
CA ASP A 367 13.95 17.20 -18.67
C ASP A 367 13.19 18.38 -18.06
N TRP A 368 12.74 19.29 -18.93
CA TRP A 368 11.90 20.43 -18.62
C TRP A 368 10.49 20.20 -19.11
N TRP A 369 9.54 20.30 -18.20
CA TRP A 369 8.12 20.06 -18.42
C TRP A 369 7.36 21.38 -18.43
N SER A 370 6.45 21.56 -19.37
CA SER A 370 5.61 22.76 -19.49
C SER A 370 4.18 22.40 -19.86
N ALA A 371 3.20 23.14 -19.33
CA ALA A 371 1.80 23.00 -19.73
C ALA A 371 1.62 23.41 -21.19
N VAL A 372 0.80 22.67 -21.94
CA VAL A 372 0.38 23.09 -23.27
C VAL A 372 -0.57 24.28 -23.10
N ALA A 373 -0.32 25.36 -23.85
CA ALA A 373 -1.21 26.50 -23.86
C ALA A 373 -2.59 26.07 -24.39
N THR A 374 -3.61 26.11 -23.54
CA THR A 374 -5.00 25.98 -23.98
C THR A 374 -5.44 27.31 -24.56
N GLU A 375 -6.00 27.32 -25.78
CA GLU A 375 -6.45 28.53 -26.49
C GLU A 375 -7.55 29.35 -25.77
N GLU A 376 -8.04 28.92 -24.59
CA GLU A 376 -9.16 29.55 -23.87
C GLU A 376 -8.80 30.59 -22.79
N GLU A 377 -7.52 30.92 -22.57
CA GLU A 377 -7.15 32.08 -21.72
C GLU A 377 -6.64 33.25 -22.60
N THR A 378 -7.49 33.75 -23.51
CA THR A 378 -7.33 35.11 -24.07
C THR A 378 -8.35 36.01 -23.37
N PRO A 379 -7.92 37.08 -22.67
CA PRO A 379 -8.81 37.94 -21.87
C PRO A 379 -9.83 38.73 -22.70
#